data_AF-A0A800G8I9-F1
#
_entry.id   AF-A0A800G8I9-F1
#
_cell.length_a   1.000
_cell.length_b   1.000
_cell.length_c   1.000
_cell.angle_alpha   90.00
_cell.angle_beta   90.00
_cell.angle_gamma   90.00
#
_symmetry.space_group_name_H-M   'P 1'
#
loop_
_entity.id
_entity.type
_entity.pdbx_description
1 polymer ?
#
loop_
_entity_poly.entity_id
_entity_poly.type
_entity_poly.pdbx_seq_one_letter_code
_entity_poly.pdbx_strand_id
1 'polypeptide(L)'
;MNPVMVFEGDGPASGGKPAGDGKLMLVCGTPGADTQVQTNMQVITHLIDFGMTVAEAVEAPRWRNSHSPTESNIPHVCDNLLHMESRFGTDVRQALESRGHQLNMMPEWGAQGSEMMIQVNPETGALQGAADPRRDGYAIGW
;
A
#
# COMPACT_ATOMS: atom_id res chain seq x y z
N MET A 1 -12.56 -2.82 7.38
CA MET A 1 -11.49 -3.12 6.42
C MET A 1 -12.06 -4.12 5.43
N ASN A 2 -11.98 -3.83 4.13
CA ASN A 2 -12.28 -4.81 3.10
C ASN A 2 -10.93 -5.28 2.52
N PRO A 3 -10.62 -6.58 2.51
CA PRO A 3 -9.36 -7.07 1.97
C PRO A 3 -9.31 -6.81 0.46
N VAL A 4 -8.11 -6.49 -0.04
CA VAL A 4 -7.80 -6.45 -1.47
C VAL A 4 -7.24 -7.81 -1.87
N MET A 5 -7.77 -8.36 -2.95
CA MET A 5 -7.28 -9.61 -3.53
C MET A 5 -6.73 -9.33 -4.92
N VAL A 6 -5.50 -9.78 -5.17
CA VAL A 6 -4.84 -9.73 -6.48
C VAL A 6 -4.77 -11.14 -7.02
N PHE A 7 -5.17 -11.29 -8.28
CA PHE A 7 -5.13 -12.55 -9.00
C PHE A 7 -4.14 -12.46 -10.16
N GLU A 8 -3.31 -13.48 -10.31
CA GLU A 8 -2.49 -13.70 -11.48
C GLU A 8 -3.35 -14.25 -12.62
N GLY A 9 -3.37 -13.54 -13.74
CA GLY A 9 -4.10 -13.93 -14.94
C GLY A 9 -4.68 -12.75 -15.70
N ASP A 10 -5.29 -13.11 -16.82
CA ASP A 10 -6.08 -12.28 -17.71
C ASP A 10 -7.19 -11.56 -16.94
N GLY A 11 -6.97 -10.28 -16.59
CA GLY A 11 -7.93 -9.45 -15.87
C GLY A 11 -9.24 -9.24 -16.66
N PRO A 12 -10.23 -8.51 -16.12
CA PRO A 12 -11.52 -8.29 -16.80
C PRO A 12 -11.42 -7.61 -18.18
N ALA A 13 -10.23 -7.16 -18.60
CA ALA A 13 -9.96 -6.56 -19.92
C ALA A 13 -9.63 -7.57 -21.03
N SER A 14 -9.38 -8.85 -20.72
CA SER A 14 -9.06 -9.87 -21.72
C SER A 14 -10.26 -10.75 -22.03
N GLY A 15 -11.01 -10.35 -23.06
CA GLY A 15 -11.61 -11.30 -24.01
C GLY A 15 -12.58 -12.37 -23.50
N GLY A 16 -13.32 -12.14 -22.40
CA GLY A 16 -14.52 -12.91 -22.11
C GLY A 16 -14.37 -14.15 -21.21
N LYS A 17 -13.30 -14.27 -20.41
CA LYS A 17 -13.31 -15.22 -19.29
C LYS A 17 -14.06 -14.63 -18.08
N PRO A 18 -14.90 -15.42 -17.38
CA PRO A 18 -15.58 -14.95 -16.18
C PRO A 18 -14.56 -14.56 -15.09
N ALA A 19 -14.91 -13.55 -14.30
CA ALA A 19 -14.14 -13.19 -13.10
C ALA A 19 -14.08 -14.41 -12.16
N GLY A 20 -12.91 -15.05 -12.02
CA GLY A 20 -12.74 -16.25 -11.20
C GLY A 20 -11.68 -17.25 -11.69
N ASP A 21 -11.21 -17.13 -12.93
CA ASP A 21 -10.21 -18.06 -13.49
C ASP A 21 -8.74 -17.69 -13.15
N GLY A 22 -8.52 -16.54 -12.51
CA GLY A 22 -7.20 -16.10 -12.07
C GLY A 22 -6.74 -16.86 -10.82
N LYS A 23 -5.44 -17.15 -10.74
CA LYS A 23 -4.86 -17.75 -9.53
C LYS A 23 -4.67 -16.67 -8.48
N LEU A 24 -5.16 -16.89 -7.26
CA LEU A 24 -4.92 -15.94 -6.16
C LEU A 24 -3.41 -15.78 -5.94
N MET A 25 -2.94 -14.54 -5.93
CA MET A 25 -1.52 -14.19 -5.76
C MET A 25 -1.28 -13.42 -4.46
N LEU A 26 -2.19 -12.54 -4.07
CA LEU A 26 -2.03 -11.71 -2.87
C LEU A 26 -3.39 -11.46 -2.21
N VAL A 27 -3.43 -11.55 -0.89
CA VAL A 27 -4.48 -10.97 -0.05
C VAL A 27 -3.81 -9.93 0.85
N CYS A 28 -4.28 -8.69 0.81
CA CYS A 28 -3.73 -7.61 1.63
C CYS A 28 -4.80 -6.64 2.13
N GLY A 29 -4.42 -5.74 3.02
CA GLY A 29 -5.30 -4.68 3.51
C GLY A 29 -4.77 -3.97 4.75
N THR A 30 -5.23 -2.73 4.91
CA THR A 30 -4.91 -1.84 6.03
C THR A 30 -6.17 -1.15 6.57
N PRO A 31 -6.23 -0.75 7.86
CA PRO A 31 -7.16 0.28 8.31
C PRO A 31 -6.70 1.69 7.85
N GLY A 32 -7.46 2.73 8.19
CA GLY A 32 -7.00 4.12 8.04
C GLY A 32 -7.77 4.99 7.04
N ALA A 33 -9.08 4.76 6.89
CA ALA A 33 -9.98 5.59 6.09
C ALA A 33 -9.42 5.90 4.68
N ASP A 34 -9.21 7.17 4.33
CA ASP A 34 -8.72 7.63 3.01
C ASP A 34 -7.28 7.17 2.70
N THR A 35 -6.55 6.72 3.71
CA THR A 35 -5.21 6.14 3.55
C THR A 35 -5.27 4.73 2.96
N GLN A 36 -6.40 4.01 3.08
CA GLN A 36 -6.48 2.59 2.68
C GLN A 36 -6.15 2.37 1.21
N VAL A 37 -6.77 3.14 0.31
CA VAL A 37 -6.57 2.98 -1.15
C VAL A 37 -5.13 3.33 -1.53
N GLN A 38 -4.56 4.38 -0.92
CA GLN A 38 -3.21 4.85 -1.21
C GLN A 38 -2.14 3.87 -0.72
N THR A 39 -2.30 3.31 0.48
CA THR A 39 -1.38 2.30 1.01
C THR A 39 -1.47 1.00 0.22
N ASN A 40 -2.68 0.50 -0.06
CA ASN A 40 -2.87 -0.70 -0.87
C ASN A 40 -2.23 -0.54 -2.26
N MET A 41 -2.41 0.62 -2.91
CA MET A 41 -1.75 0.93 -4.18
C MET A 41 -0.23 0.80 -4.05
N GLN A 42 0.38 1.44 -3.05
CA GLN A 42 1.84 1.43 -2.85
C GLN A 42 2.38 0.01 -2.67
N VAL A 43 1.78 -0.80 -1.78
CA VAL A 43 2.30 -2.15 -1.50
C VAL A 43 2.08 -3.12 -2.65
N ILE A 44 0.98 -2.99 -3.40
CA ILE A 44 0.73 -3.78 -4.60
C ILE A 44 1.74 -3.42 -5.70
N THR A 45 2.00 -2.12 -5.91
CA THR A 45 3.03 -1.65 -6.84
C THR A 45 4.42 -2.13 -6.43
N HIS A 46 4.78 -2.08 -5.15
CA HIS A 46 6.05 -2.63 -4.66
C HIS A 46 6.21 -4.11 -5.00
N LEU A 47 5.15 -4.90 -4.82
CA LEU A 47 5.20 -6.34 -5.08
C LEU A 47 5.20 -6.66 -6.59
N ILE A 48 4.31 -6.04 -7.37
CA ILE A 48 4.12 -6.37 -8.79
C ILE A 48 5.14 -5.66 -9.68
N ASP A 49 5.29 -4.35 -9.54
CA ASP A 49 6.09 -3.54 -10.46
C ASP A 49 7.58 -3.56 -10.06
N PHE A 50 7.88 -3.63 -8.76
CA PHE A 50 9.25 -3.61 -8.24
C PHE A 50 9.76 -4.97 -7.77
N GLY A 51 8.94 -6.02 -7.81
CA GLY A 51 9.34 -7.38 -7.48
C GLY A 51 9.75 -7.58 -6.02
N MET A 52 9.29 -6.71 -5.11
CA MET A 52 9.58 -6.82 -3.68
C MET A 52 8.85 -8.02 -3.06
N THR A 53 9.48 -8.63 -2.05
CA THR A 53 8.79 -9.57 -1.16
C THR A 53 7.69 -8.86 -0.36
N VAL A 54 6.73 -9.60 0.20
CA VAL A 54 5.69 -9.01 1.08
C VAL A 54 6.27 -8.27 2.29
N ALA A 55 7.41 -8.73 2.82
CA ALA A 55 8.10 -8.06 3.92
C ALA A 55 8.70 -6.72 3.47
N GLU A 56 9.45 -6.71 2.37
CA GLU A 56 10.02 -5.48 1.81
C GLU A 56 8.93 -4.48 1.41
N ALA A 57 7.85 -4.95 0.78
CA ALA A 57 6.75 -4.12 0.33
C ALA A 57 6.02 -3.43 1.50
N VAL A 58 5.78 -4.16 2.61
CA VAL A 58 5.10 -3.60 3.79
C VAL A 58 6.01 -2.63 4.56
N GLU A 59 7.30 -2.92 4.59
CA GLU A 59 8.34 -2.16 5.28
C GLU A 59 8.75 -0.89 4.54
N ALA A 60 8.58 -0.84 3.22
CA ALA A 60 8.92 0.30 2.39
C ALA A 60 8.35 1.63 2.95
N PRO A 61 9.06 2.75 2.77
CA PRO A 61 8.58 4.05 3.22
C PRO A 61 7.28 4.42 2.52
N ARG A 62 6.34 5.02 3.26
CA ARG A 62 5.00 5.35 2.74
C ARG A 62 4.73 6.84 2.67
N TRP A 63 3.91 7.19 1.69
CA TRP A 63 3.34 8.52 1.55
C TRP A 63 1.81 8.46 1.53
N ARG A 64 1.16 9.59 1.82
CA ARG A 64 -0.24 9.83 1.50
C ARG A 64 -0.44 11.27 1.07
N ASN A 65 -1.30 11.49 0.09
CA ASN A 65 -1.83 12.80 -0.21
C ASN A 65 -3.09 13.07 0.61
N SER A 66 -3.16 14.24 1.23
CA SER A 66 -4.40 14.83 1.73
C SER A 66 -4.86 15.92 0.77
N HIS A 67 -6.17 15.98 0.55
CA HIS A 67 -6.76 16.99 -0.30
C HIS A 67 -8.13 17.41 0.25
N SER A 68 -8.36 18.71 0.36
CA SER A 68 -9.67 19.25 0.66
C SER A 68 -10.48 19.40 -0.64
N PRO A 69 -11.78 19.02 -0.66
CA PRO A 69 -12.61 18.59 0.47
C PRO A 69 -12.83 17.06 0.54
N THR A 70 -11.84 16.26 0.14
CA THR A 70 -12.02 14.80 -0.05
C THR A 70 -11.72 13.98 1.20
N GLU A 71 -11.28 14.59 2.30
CA GLU A 71 -11.02 13.87 3.54
C GLU A 71 -12.32 13.31 4.15
N SER A 72 -12.31 12.06 4.58
CA SER A 72 -13.47 11.38 5.17
C SER A 72 -13.84 11.90 6.56
N ASN A 73 -12.88 12.46 7.31
CA ASN A 73 -13.12 13.00 8.64
C ASN A 73 -13.88 14.32 8.57
N ILE A 74 -14.97 14.45 9.34
CA ILE A 74 -15.71 15.72 9.50
C ILE A 74 -14.76 16.77 10.09
N PRO A 75 -14.62 17.97 9.48
CA PRO A 75 -15.57 18.63 8.56
C PRO A 75 -15.29 18.47 7.05
N HIS A 76 -14.59 17.41 6.63
CA HIS A 76 -14.16 17.16 5.24
C HIS A 76 -13.21 18.23 4.68
N VAL A 77 -12.42 18.83 5.57
CA VAL A 77 -11.43 19.85 5.22
C VAL A 77 -10.09 19.48 5.84
N CYS A 78 -9.02 19.73 5.10
CA CYS A 78 -7.64 19.50 5.49
C CYS A 78 -6.72 20.37 4.64
N ASP A 79 -5.45 20.46 5.03
CA ASP A 79 -4.44 21.08 4.16
C ASP A 79 -4.12 20.15 2.99
N ASN A 80 -3.79 20.74 1.83
CA ASN A 80 -3.40 20.01 0.63
C ASN A 80 -1.91 19.64 0.70
N LEU A 81 -1.59 18.53 1.37
CA LEU A 81 -0.23 18.13 1.70
C LEU A 81 0.11 16.75 1.13
N LEU A 82 1.39 16.55 0.84
CA LEU A 82 1.96 15.22 0.63
C LEU A 82 2.68 14.82 1.92
N HIS A 83 2.07 13.93 2.69
CA HIS A 83 2.67 13.37 3.88
C HIS A 83 3.65 12.27 3.48
N MET A 84 4.88 12.32 3.98
CA MET A 84 5.93 11.36 3.63
C MET A 84 6.72 10.96 4.86
N GLU A 85 7.04 9.68 5.01
CA GLU A 85 7.98 9.25 6.07
C GLU A 85 9.40 9.79 5.84
N SER A 86 10.12 10.06 6.93
CA SER A 86 11.51 10.53 6.90
C SER A 86 12.54 9.51 6.40
N ARG A 87 12.09 8.34 5.93
CA ARG A 87 12.94 7.32 5.30
C ARG A 87 13.08 7.48 3.79
N PHE A 88 12.25 8.30 3.14
CA PHE A 88 12.49 8.68 1.73
C PHE A 88 13.80 9.47 1.60
N GLY A 89 14.56 9.25 0.52
CA GLY A 89 15.79 9.99 0.25
C GLY A 89 15.60 11.51 0.18
N THR A 90 16.61 12.28 0.58
CA THR A 90 16.56 13.75 0.55
C THR A 90 16.45 14.28 -0.87
N ASP A 91 17.03 13.57 -1.84
CA ASP A 91 16.92 13.82 -3.28
C ASP A 91 15.47 13.72 -3.76
N VAL A 92 14.73 12.69 -3.34
CA VAL A 92 13.31 12.52 -3.67
C VAL A 92 12.47 13.67 -3.12
N ARG A 93 12.72 14.08 -1.87
CA ARG A 93 11.99 15.19 -1.23
C ARG A 93 12.21 16.50 -1.98
N GLN A 94 13.46 16.87 -2.22
CA GLN A 94 13.82 18.10 -2.94
C GLN A 94 13.22 18.12 -4.35
N ALA A 95 13.23 16.97 -5.04
CA ALA A 95 12.65 16.87 -6.38
C ALA A 95 11.12 16.98 -6.38
N LEU A 96 10.43 16.62 -5.30
CA LEU A 96 8.98 16.82 -5.16
C LEU A 96 8.67 18.28 -4.82
N GLU A 97 9.41 18.89 -3.89
CA GLU A 97 9.28 20.32 -3.57
C GLU A 97 9.52 21.20 -4.79
N SER A 98 10.53 20.89 -5.61
CA SER A 98 10.81 21.63 -6.85
C SER A 98 9.70 21.51 -7.90
N ARG A 99 8.84 20.48 -7.79
CA ARG A 99 7.64 20.29 -8.63
C ARG A 99 6.39 20.94 -8.02
N GLY A 100 6.52 21.61 -6.88
CA GLY A 100 5.44 22.36 -6.22
C GLY A 100 4.67 21.56 -5.15
N HIS A 101 5.11 20.36 -4.78
CA HIS A 101 4.48 19.61 -3.70
C HIS A 101 4.78 20.26 -2.34
N GLN A 102 3.75 20.45 -1.53
CA GLN A 102 3.91 20.85 -0.13
C GLN A 102 4.07 19.58 0.72
N LEU A 103 5.26 19.39 1.28
CA LEU A 103 5.59 18.17 2.02
C LEU A 103 5.31 18.34 3.52
N ASN A 104 4.72 17.30 4.11
CA ASN A 104 4.68 17.11 5.56
C ASN A 104 5.49 15.88 5.94
N MET A 105 6.67 16.09 6.53
CA MET A 105 7.56 15.00 6.88
C MET A 105 7.15 14.35 8.20
N MET A 106 6.82 13.06 8.14
CA MET A 106 6.52 12.22 9.30
C MET A 106 7.81 11.57 9.83
N PRO A 107 7.85 11.17 11.12
CA PRO A 107 8.93 10.35 11.64
C PRO A 107 9.11 9.04 10.86
N GLU A 108 10.22 8.36 11.12
CA GLU A 108 10.43 7.00 10.67
C GLU A 108 9.33 6.10 11.26
N TRP A 109 8.69 5.29 10.40
CA TRP A 109 7.52 4.47 10.73
C TRP A 109 6.29 5.28 11.22
N GLY A 110 6.21 6.57 10.86
CA GLY A 110 5.14 7.47 11.26
C GLY A 110 3.89 7.44 10.37
N ALA A 111 3.91 6.72 9.24
CA ALA A 111 2.75 6.69 8.34
C ALA A 111 1.51 6.07 9.00
N GLN A 112 0.34 6.51 8.55
CA GLN A 112 -0.94 5.92 8.94
C GLN A 112 -1.18 4.59 8.24
N GLY A 113 -2.06 3.77 8.81
CA GLY A 113 -2.34 2.42 8.35
C GLY A 113 -1.58 1.36 9.16
N SER A 114 -1.93 0.11 8.88
CA SER A 114 -1.38 -1.10 9.47
C SER A 114 -1.65 -2.24 8.49
N GLU A 115 -0.81 -2.32 7.47
CA GLU A 115 -0.97 -3.27 6.37
C GLU A 115 -0.65 -4.72 6.80
N MET A 116 -1.47 -5.67 6.37
CA MET A 116 -1.21 -7.09 6.57
C MET A 116 -1.28 -7.79 5.23
N MET A 117 -0.31 -8.66 4.93
CA MET A 117 -0.17 -9.25 3.60
C MET A 117 0.04 -10.76 3.70
N ILE A 118 -0.61 -11.51 2.81
CA ILE A 118 -0.35 -12.93 2.55
C ILE A 118 -0.22 -13.10 1.04
N GLN A 119 0.97 -13.46 0.57
CA GLN A 119 1.23 -13.85 -0.81
C GLN A 119 1.12 -15.37 -0.96
N VAL A 120 0.55 -15.79 -2.07
CA VAL A 120 0.43 -17.19 -2.50
C VAL A 120 1.31 -17.36 -3.73
N ASN A 121 2.29 -18.26 -3.67
CA ASN A 121 3.04 -18.65 -4.85
C ASN A 121 2.12 -19.47 -5.77
N PRO A 122 1.84 -19.02 -7.01
CA PRO A 122 0.84 -19.65 -7.88
C PRO A 122 1.32 -20.97 -8.51
N GLU A 123 2.61 -21.29 -8.41
CA GLU A 123 3.21 -22.53 -8.92
C GLU A 123 3.31 -23.60 -7.82
N THR A 124 3.76 -23.21 -6.63
CA THR A 124 4.07 -24.15 -5.52
C THR A 124 2.98 -24.19 -4.44
N GLY A 125 2.12 -23.18 -4.38
CA GLY A 125 1.15 -22.99 -3.29
C GLY A 125 1.78 -22.52 -1.98
N ALA A 126 3.08 -22.23 -1.94
CA ALA A 126 3.75 -21.72 -0.75
C ALA A 126 3.18 -20.35 -0.33
N LEU A 127 3.06 -20.14 0.99
CA LEU A 127 2.52 -18.91 1.57
C LEU A 127 3.64 -18.08 2.18
N GLN A 128 3.59 -16.76 1.97
CA GLN A 128 4.47 -15.79 2.61
C GLN A 128 3.63 -14.71 3.27
N GLY A 129 3.83 -14.45 4.56
CA GLY A 129 3.08 -13.46 5.32
C GLY A 129 3.96 -12.32 5.81
N ALA A 130 3.42 -11.10 5.87
CA ALA A 130 4.07 -9.95 6.47
C ALA A 130 3.07 -9.09 7.25
N ALA A 131 3.57 -8.47 8.33
CA ALA A 131 2.83 -7.54 9.17
C ALA A 131 3.54 -6.19 9.18
N ASP A 132 2.76 -5.11 9.15
CA ASP A 132 3.30 -3.76 9.16
C ASP A 132 4.00 -3.44 10.49
N PRO A 133 5.28 -3.03 10.47
CA PRO A 133 6.01 -2.71 11.70
C PRO A 133 5.55 -1.40 12.35
N ARG A 134 4.67 -0.60 11.71
CA ARG A 134 4.20 0.69 12.24
C ARG A 134 3.21 0.55 13.40
N ARG A 135 2.60 -0.62 13.58
CA ARG A 135 1.57 -0.89 14.59
C ARG A 135 1.74 -2.31 15.11
N ASP A 136 1.12 -2.62 16.24
CA ASP A 136 1.12 -3.98 16.78
C ASP A 136 0.41 -4.93 15.82
N GLY A 137 1.09 -5.99 15.40
CA GLY A 137 0.59 -6.99 14.47
C GLY A 137 1.63 -8.09 14.25
N TYR A 138 1.17 -9.29 13.85
CA TYR A 138 2.04 -10.43 13.59
C TYR A 138 1.58 -11.19 12.36
N ALA A 139 2.53 -11.67 11.56
CA ALA A 139 2.32 -12.70 10.55
C ALA A 139 2.87 -14.02 11.10
N ILE A 140 2.04 -15.06 11.13
CA ILE A 140 2.38 -16.37 11.70
C ILE A 140 1.94 -17.43 10.68
N GLY A 141 2.80 -18.42 10.42
CA GLY A 141 2.55 -19.54 9.52
C GLY A 141 2.93 -20.88 10.15
N TRP A 142 2.41 -21.96 9.58
CA TRP A 142 2.66 -23.36 9.95
C TRP A 142 2.79 -24.20 8.67
#